data_AF-M0BJQ9-F1
#
_entry.id   AF-M0BJQ9-F1
#
_cell.length_a   1.000
_cell.length_b   1.000
_cell.length_c   1.000
_cell.angle_alpha   90.00
_cell.angle_beta   90.00
_cell.angle_gamma   90.00
#
_symmetry.space_group_name_H-M   'P 1'
#
loop_
_entity.id
_entity.type
_entity.pdbx_description
1 polymer ?
#
loop_
_entity_poly.entity_id
_entity_poly.type
_entity_poly.pdbx_seq_one_letter_code
_entity_poly.pdbx_strand_id
1 'polypeptide(L)'
;MSDPAPRSDPETDASSSTDDETVRVWLVERTYSDDEQNLIILVYATPDGERYFRKERALTSSTDIRETTAALDVAADDLGTVQDDERERYAVEATRMADEHDPDDAI
;
A
#
# COMPACT_ATOMS: atom_id res chain seq x y z
N MET A 1 -44.13 -15.37 -38.17
CA MET A 1 -43.49 -14.58 -37.10
C MET A 1 -42.65 -15.58 -36.32
N SER A 2 -41.45 -15.92 -36.81
CA SER A 2 -40.22 -15.11 -36.71
C SER A 2 -39.93 -14.77 -35.26
N ASP A 3 -39.17 -15.63 -34.57
CA ASP A 3 -37.80 -15.31 -34.16
C ASP A 3 -37.10 -16.56 -33.58
N PRO A 4 -35.96 -17.02 -34.15
CA PRO A 4 -35.10 -18.03 -33.53
C PRO A 4 -33.90 -17.43 -32.77
N ALA A 5 -33.72 -17.93 -31.53
CA ALA A 5 -32.53 -17.92 -30.66
C ALA A 5 -32.09 -16.57 -30.06
N PRO A 6 -31.46 -16.60 -28.88
CA PRO A 6 -30.01 -16.68 -28.94
C PRO A 6 -29.44 -17.99 -28.39
N ARG A 7 -28.45 -18.52 -29.11
CA ARG A 7 -27.44 -19.39 -28.53
C ARG A 7 -26.88 -18.64 -27.33
N SER A 8 -26.80 -19.28 -26.17
CA SER A 8 -25.90 -18.78 -25.13
C SER A 8 -24.49 -18.97 -25.67
N ASP A 9 -23.95 -17.91 -26.28
CA ASP A 9 -22.53 -17.77 -26.52
C ASP A 9 -21.78 -17.98 -25.19
N PRO A 10 -20.76 -18.86 -25.13
CA PRO A 10 -19.75 -18.78 -24.09
C PRO A 10 -18.78 -17.65 -24.45
N GLU A 11 -19.22 -16.40 -24.32
CA GLU A 11 -18.34 -15.23 -24.19
C GLU A 11 -18.41 -14.87 -22.69
N THR A 12 -17.37 -15.16 -21.90
CA THR A 12 -16.16 -14.35 -21.88
C THR A 12 -14.92 -15.23 -21.69
N ASP A 13 -14.11 -15.29 -22.75
CA ASP A 13 -12.67 -15.50 -22.64
C ASP A 13 -12.05 -14.34 -21.84
N ALA A 14 -11.24 -14.70 -20.86
CA ALA A 14 -10.21 -13.90 -20.18
C ALA A 14 -10.41 -12.36 -20.16
N SER A 15 -10.72 -11.83 -18.98
CA SER A 15 -10.20 -10.51 -18.60
C SER A 15 -9.37 -10.70 -17.35
N SER A 16 -8.11 -11.02 -17.61
CA SER A 16 -6.93 -10.71 -16.82
C SER A 16 -7.21 -9.78 -15.64
N SER A 17 -7.48 -10.33 -14.46
CA SER A 17 -6.82 -9.74 -13.30
C SER A 17 -5.39 -10.24 -13.42
N THR A 18 -4.57 -9.49 -14.15
CA THR A 18 -3.16 -9.41 -13.77
C THR A 18 -3.23 -9.16 -12.27
N ASP A 19 -2.91 -10.19 -11.50
CA ASP A 19 -2.50 -10.02 -10.12
C ASP A 19 -1.28 -9.13 -10.26
N ASP A 20 -1.52 -7.82 -10.28
CA ASP A 20 -0.46 -6.84 -10.18
C ASP A 20 0.14 -7.20 -8.83
N GLU A 21 1.27 -7.91 -8.84
CA GLU A 21 1.80 -8.62 -7.68
C GLU A 21 1.94 -7.61 -6.54
N THR A 22 0.91 -7.52 -5.70
CA THR A 22 0.87 -6.52 -4.65
C THR A 22 1.72 -7.05 -3.52
N VAL A 23 2.69 -6.24 -3.12
CA VAL A 23 3.58 -6.54 -2.03
C VAL A 23 3.05 -5.83 -0.80
N ARG A 24 2.92 -6.60 0.28
CA ARG A 24 2.56 -6.05 1.58
C ARG A 24 3.74 -5.30 2.18
N VAL A 25 3.51 -4.03 2.50
CA VAL A 25 4.48 -3.15 3.14
C VAL A 25 3.92 -2.65 4.48
N TRP A 26 4.80 -2.52 5.47
CA TRP A 26 4.46 -2.17 6.84
C TRP A 26 4.99 -0.78 7.19
N LEU A 27 4.26 -0.03 8.01
CA LEU A 27 4.64 1.31 8.41
C LEU A 27 5.94 1.28 9.21
N VAL A 28 6.97 1.96 8.71
CA VAL A 28 8.28 2.06 9.37
C VAL A 28 8.61 3.46 9.85
N GLU A 29 8.04 4.48 9.20
CA GLU A 29 8.27 5.87 9.59
C GLU A 29 7.04 6.73 9.32
N ARG A 30 6.78 7.64 10.26
CA ARG A 30 5.73 8.65 10.17
C ARG A 30 6.29 9.99 10.61
N THR A 31 6.37 10.91 9.67
CA THR A 31 6.94 12.25 9.89
C THR A 31 5.90 13.32 9.61
N TYR A 32 5.69 14.23 10.56
CA TYR A 32 4.83 15.39 10.40
C TYR A 32 5.65 16.60 10.00
N SER A 33 5.23 17.25 8.93
CA SER A 33 5.75 18.56 8.52
C SER A 33 4.77 19.63 8.98
N ASP A 34 5.22 20.44 9.95
CA ASP A 34 4.46 21.53 10.59
C ASP A 34 4.50 22.85 9.80
N ASP A 35 4.99 22.80 8.55
CA ASP A 35 4.96 23.93 7.62
C ASP A 35 3.51 24.28 7.25
N GLU A 36 3.27 25.43 6.63
CA GLU A 36 1.92 25.98 6.34
C GLU A 36 0.98 25.02 5.57
N GLN A 37 1.53 23.92 5.05
CA GLN A 37 0.87 22.88 4.27
C GLN A 37 0.35 21.67 5.09
N ASN A 38 0.65 21.57 6.40
CA ASN A 38 0.25 20.46 7.29
C ASN A 38 0.43 19.07 6.62
N LEU A 39 1.66 18.72 6.20
CA LEU A 39 1.91 17.48 5.47
C LEU A 39 2.31 16.34 6.43
N ILE A 40 1.87 15.12 6.14
CA ILE A 40 2.38 13.89 6.76
C ILE A 40 3.06 13.04 5.69
N ILE A 41 4.26 12.58 6.01
CA ILE A 41 5.05 11.65 5.20
C ILE A 41 4.99 10.31 5.91
N LEU A 42 4.47 9.31 5.20
CA LEU A 42 4.37 7.94 5.66
C LEU A 42 5.31 7.09 4.81
N VAL A 43 6.21 6.38 5.45
CA VAL A 43 7.10 5.42 4.80
C VAL A 43 6.69 4.03 5.24
N TYR A 44 6.42 3.19 4.25
CA TYR A 44 6.15 1.78 4.43
C TYR A 44 7.29 0.98 3.82
N ALA A 45 7.67 -0.14 4.40
CA ALA A 45 8.71 -1.00 3.87
C ALA A 45 8.31 -2.46 3.92
N THR A 46 8.92 -3.25 3.05
CA THR A 46 8.81 -4.71 3.12
C THR A 46 9.50 -5.24 4.38
N PRO A 47 9.08 -6.38 4.96
CA PRO A 47 9.74 -6.98 6.12
C PRO A 47 11.21 -7.35 5.87
N ASP A 48 11.56 -7.62 4.61
CA ASP A 48 12.95 -7.81 4.15
C ASP A 48 13.75 -6.49 4.08
N GLY A 49 13.09 -5.34 4.13
CA GLY A 49 13.70 -4.01 4.11
C GLY A 49 14.34 -3.63 2.77
N GLU A 50 14.14 -4.41 1.72
CA GLU A 50 14.73 -4.15 0.40
C GLU A 50 13.94 -3.09 -0.38
N ARG A 51 12.63 -3.02 -0.15
CA ARG A 51 11.74 -2.11 -0.84
C ARG A 51 10.93 -1.25 0.11
N TYR A 52 10.57 -0.05 -0.37
CA TYR A 52 9.75 0.88 0.36
C TYR A 52 8.71 1.56 -0.53
N PHE A 53 7.66 2.02 0.11
CA PHE A 53 6.64 2.88 -0.46
C PHE A 53 6.56 4.16 0.36
N ARG A 54 6.61 5.31 -0.30
CA ARG A 54 6.46 6.62 0.35
C ARG A 54 5.15 7.24 -0.06
N LYS A 55 4.36 7.67 0.93
CA LYS A 55 3.08 8.32 0.75
C LYS A 55 3.05 9.66 1.47
N GLU A 56 2.80 10.72 0.73
CA GLU A 56 2.69 12.07 1.27
C GLU A 56 1.23 12.51 1.25
N ARG A 57 0.75 13.09 2.35
CA ARG A 57 -0.65 13.49 2.49
C ARG A 57 -0.76 14.84 3.18
N ALA A 58 -1.61 15.72 2.67
CA ALA A 58 -1.99 16.96 3.35
C ALA A 58 -3.10 16.71 4.37
N LEU A 59 -2.91 17.20 5.60
CA LEU A 59 -3.86 17.18 6.70
C LEU A 59 -4.69 18.47 6.64
N THR A 60 -5.53 18.60 5.60
CA THR A 60 -6.29 19.83 5.33
C THR A 60 -7.51 20.01 6.24
N SER A 61 -7.87 19.02 7.06
CA SER A 61 -8.94 19.12 8.04
C SER A 61 -8.72 18.14 9.19
N SER A 62 -9.04 18.56 10.42
CA SER A 62 -8.94 17.74 11.64
C SER A 62 -9.85 16.51 11.66
N THR A 63 -10.76 16.37 10.68
CA THR A 63 -11.64 15.22 10.45
C THR A 63 -11.19 14.35 9.27
N ASP A 64 -10.30 14.81 8.40
CA ASP A 64 -9.75 14.04 7.27
C ASP A 64 -8.56 13.16 7.70
N ILE A 65 -8.67 12.59 8.90
CA ILE A 65 -7.75 11.56 9.37
C ILE A 65 -8.20 10.26 8.72
N ARG A 66 -7.89 10.10 7.42
CA ARG A 66 -7.84 8.73 6.86
C ARG A 66 -6.89 7.96 7.79
N GLU A 67 -7.41 6.91 8.41
CA GLU A 67 -6.65 6.09 9.37
C GLU A 67 -5.35 5.64 8.69
N THR A 68 -4.25 5.80 9.41
CA THR A 68 -2.96 5.27 8.95
C THR A 68 -2.96 3.82 9.35
N THR A 69 -3.10 2.93 8.38
CA THR A 69 -3.06 1.49 8.65
C THR A 69 -1.62 1.04 8.90
N ALA A 70 -1.46 -0.03 9.68
CA ALA A 70 -0.18 -0.65 9.97
C ALA A 70 0.50 -1.18 8.71
N ALA A 71 -0.28 -1.66 7.73
CA ALA A 71 0.22 -2.11 6.44
C ALA A 71 -0.60 -1.60 5.26
N LEU A 72 -0.02 -1.71 4.07
CA LEU A 72 -0.67 -1.49 2.78
C LEU A 72 -0.25 -2.58 1.80
N ASP A 73 -1.18 -3.01 0.96
CA ASP A 73 -0.88 -3.83 -0.22
C ASP A 73 -0.66 -2.89 -1.41
N VAL A 74 0.57 -2.85 -1.92
CA VAL A 74 1.02 -1.89 -2.94
C VAL A 74 1.60 -2.66 -4.13
N ALA A 75 1.33 -2.19 -5.36
CA ALA A 75 1.92 -2.73 -6.56
C ALA A 75 3.46 -2.81 -6.45
N ALA A 76 4.05 -3.94 -6.82
CA ALA A 76 5.51 -4.12 -6.81
C ALA A 76 6.26 -3.03 -7.60
N ASP A 77 5.63 -2.48 -8.65
CA ASP A 77 6.18 -1.43 -9.53
C ASP A 77 6.17 -0.03 -8.89
N ASP A 78 5.26 0.22 -7.93
CA ASP A 78 5.20 1.46 -7.14
C ASP A 78 6.25 1.49 -6.01
N LEU A 79 6.91 0.36 -5.74
CA LEU A 79 7.91 0.26 -4.69
C LEU A 79 9.28 0.75 -5.14
N GLY A 80 9.86 1.66 -4.37
CA GLY A 80 11.26 2.06 -4.49
C GLY A 80 12.21 1.07 -3.82
N THR A 81 13.49 1.10 -4.19
CA THR A 81 14.55 0.33 -3.53
C THR A 81 15.15 1.10 -2.35
N VAL A 82 15.26 0.44 -1.21
CA VAL A 82 15.85 1.02 0.01
C VAL A 82 17.37 1.03 -0.10
N GLN A 83 17.99 2.13 0.34
CA GLN A 83 19.43 2.28 0.42
C GLN A 83 20.03 1.30 1.44
N ASP A 84 21.23 0.75 1.17
CA ASP A 84 21.90 -0.23 2.05
C ASP A 84 21.92 0.17 3.53
N ASP A 85 22.24 1.44 3.82
CA ASP A 85 22.31 1.98 5.18
C ASP A 85 20.96 2.02 5.92
N GLU A 86 19.85 1.94 5.18
CA GLU A 86 18.48 2.04 5.71
C GLU A 86 17.75 0.70 5.73
N ARG A 87 18.19 -0.30 4.95
CA ARG A 87 17.52 -1.59 4.82
C ARG A 87 17.32 -2.29 6.15
N GLU A 88 18.37 -2.40 6.95
CA GLU A 88 18.32 -3.15 8.21
C GLU A 88 17.33 -2.49 9.20
N ARG A 89 17.34 -1.15 9.26
CA ARG A 89 16.40 -0.39 10.08
C ARG A 89 14.96 -0.59 9.61
N TYR A 90 14.71 -0.50 8.30
CA TYR A 90 13.37 -0.69 7.76
C TYR A 90 12.88 -2.13 7.94
N ALA A 91 13.73 -3.14 7.73
CA ALA A 91 13.39 -4.54 7.96
C ALA A 91 12.99 -4.81 9.42
N VAL A 92 13.76 -4.29 10.38
CA VAL A 92 13.48 -4.44 11.81
C VAL A 92 12.15 -3.80 12.18
N GLU A 93 11.91 -2.55 11.80
CA GLU A 93 10.67 -1.85 12.12
C GLU A 93 9.47 -2.47 11.40
N ALA A 94 9.61 -2.87 10.13
CA ALA A 94 8.53 -3.50 9.37
C ALA A 94 8.15 -4.86 9.97
N THR A 95 9.14 -5.68 10.31
CA THR A 95 8.92 -6.97 10.98
C THR A 95 8.27 -6.78 12.34
N ARG A 96 8.71 -5.78 13.10
CA ARG A 96 8.15 -5.44 14.40
C ARG A 96 6.69 -5.01 14.28
N MET A 97 6.38 -4.12 13.35
CA MET A 97 5.01 -3.69 13.07
C MET A 97 4.12 -4.87 12.66
N ALA A 98 4.67 -5.79 11.85
CA ALA A 98 3.97 -7.01 11.42
C ALA A 98 3.68 -8.02 12.54
N ASP A 99 4.53 -8.08 13.56
CA ASP A 99 4.36 -8.98 14.71
C ASP A 99 3.40 -8.39 15.75
N GLU A 100 3.41 -7.06 15.90
CA GLU A 100 2.60 -6.34 16.90
C GLU A 100 1.19 -5.97 16.40
N HIS A 101 1.00 -5.78 15.08
CA HIS A 101 -0.24 -5.25 14.50
C HIS A 101 -0.77 -6.08 13.34
N ASP A 102 -2.10 -6.14 13.22
CA ASP A 102 -2.77 -6.59 12.01
C ASP A 102 -2.61 -5.55 10.87
N PRO A 103 -2.61 -5.95 9.60
CA PRO A 103 -2.38 -5.03 8.47
C PRO A 103 -3.38 -3.87 8.37
N ASP A 104 -4.64 -4.10 8.75
CA ASP A 104 -5.72 -3.11 8.79
C ASP A 104 -5.81 -2.37 10.14
N ASP A 105 -4.93 -2.67 11.10
CA ASP A 105 -4.93 -1.99 12.40
C ASP A 105 -4.52 -0.52 12.25
N ALA A 106 -5.17 0.35 13.00
CA ALA A 106 -4.97 1.80 12.91
C ALA A 106 -3.87 2.29 13.87
N ILE A 107 -2.95 3.11 13.36
CA ILE A 107 -1.76 3.67 14.05
C ILE A 107 -1.83 5.20 14.23
#